data_AF-D4XR67-F1
#
_entry.id   AF-D4XR67-F1
#
_cell.length_a   1.000
_cell.length_b   1.000
_cell.length_c   1.000
_cell.angle_alpha   90.00
_cell.angle_beta   90.00
_cell.angle_gamma   90.00
#
_symmetry.space_group_name_H-M   'P 1'
#
loop_
_entity.id
_entity.type
_entity.pdbx_description
1 polymer ?
#
loop_
_entity_poly.entity_id
_entity_poly.type
_entity_poly.pdbx_seq_one_letter_code
_entity_poly.pdbx_strand_id
1 'polypeptide(L)'
;MKHSKILLLLAVTFIVIATLLIFLKPNNVKALVQDNAVTKEQASFNRTDSIYPRHNLTLSKTELEKAAKETVLFHEIQAGDLEANTLLPLAKSGKGMAIRYDQNIIETKKIGDEVRFQMLEYGLNRSGEIVEIEKIDDDILRWHGRFQQGNPELNFFTITQSQKDQYTIMQIYTDKGNYTAEIKNGRGIVQGMDEGVEDHELHAHDH
;
A
#
# COMPACT_ATOMS: atom_id res chain seq x y z
N MET A 1 49.15 7.98 -45.85
CA MET A 1 49.46 7.81 -44.40
C MET A 1 48.43 8.44 -43.43
N LYS A 2 47.23 8.87 -43.84
CA LYS A 2 46.21 9.44 -42.92
C LYS A 2 45.14 8.44 -42.43
N HIS A 3 44.82 7.39 -43.20
CA HIS A 3 43.75 6.45 -42.83
C HIS A 3 44.15 5.38 -41.80
N SER A 4 45.45 5.03 -41.71
CA SER A 4 45.94 4.05 -40.72
C SER A 4 45.86 4.57 -39.28
N LYS A 5 46.05 5.88 -39.06
CA LYS A 5 45.94 6.48 -37.72
C LYS A 5 44.50 6.52 -37.21
N ILE A 6 43.51 6.66 -38.09
CA ILE A 6 42.08 6.69 -37.75
C ILE A 6 41.59 5.29 -37.37
N LEU A 7 42.01 4.26 -38.11
CA LEU A 7 41.70 2.87 -37.80
C LEU A 7 42.31 2.43 -36.45
N LEU A 8 43.52 2.89 -36.16
CA LEU A 8 44.18 2.58 -34.89
C LEU A 8 43.51 3.30 -33.71
N LEU A 9 43.03 4.53 -33.91
CA LEU A 9 42.27 5.26 -32.89
C LEU A 9 40.93 4.57 -32.57
N LEU A 10 40.19 4.13 -33.60
CA LEU A 10 38.93 3.41 -33.44
C LEU A 10 39.10 2.08 -32.70
N ALA A 11 40.15 1.33 -33.00
CA ALA A 11 40.44 0.06 -32.33
C ALA A 11 40.74 0.25 -30.83
N VAL A 12 41.47 1.31 -30.46
CA VAL A 12 41.77 1.62 -29.06
C VAL A 12 40.49 2.02 -28.30
N THR A 13 39.60 2.80 -28.91
CA THR A 13 38.33 3.19 -28.27
C THR A 13 37.43 1.99 -27.98
N PHE A 14 37.38 1.00 -28.90
CA PHE A 14 36.60 -0.23 -28.67
C PHE A 14 37.17 -1.09 -27.53
N ILE A 15 38.49 -1.16 -27.39
CA ILE A 15 39.14 -1.90 -26.28
C ILE A 15 38.81 -1.25 -24.93
N VAL A 16 38.82 0.09 -24.86
CA VAL A 16 38.50 0.82 -23.63
C VAL A 16 37.02 0.65 -23.22
N ILE A 17 36.10 0.64 -24.19
CA ILE A 17 34.66 0.42 -23.89
C ILE A 17 34.43 -1.02 -23.41
N ALA A 18 35.10 -2.01 -24.01
CA ALA A 18 34.97 -3.41 -23.61
C ALA A 18 35.50 -3.68 -22.20
N THR A 19 36.60 -3.04 -21.79
CA THR A 19 37.13 -3.17 -20.42
C THR A 19 36.25 -2.46 -19.39
N LEU A 20 35.64 -1.32 -19.74
CA LEU A 20 34.71 -0.62 -18.86
C LEU A 20 33.44 -1.45 -18.57
N LEU A 21 32.91 -2.15 -19.58
CA LEU A 21 31.75 -3.04 -19.43
C LEU A 21 32.04 -4.28 -18.57
N ILE A 22 33.29 -4.74 -18.49
CA ILE A 22 33.70 -5.83 -17.60
C ILE A 22 33.75 -5.34 -16.14
N PHE A 23 34.15 -4.09 -15.91
CA PHE A 23 34.21 -3.48 -14.57
C PHE A 23 32.82 -3.12 -14.00
N LEU A 24 31.81 -2.94 -14.84
CA LEU A 24 30.42 -2.63 -14.45
C LEU A 24 29.53 -3.86 -14.21
N LYS A 25 30.08 -5.09 -14.27
CA LYS A 25 29.32 -6.29 -13.87
C LYS A 25 29.20 -6.37 -12.34
N PRO A 26 27.99 -6.44 -11.77
CA PRO A 26 27.82 -6.71 -10.35
C PRO A 26 28.33 -8.12 -10.02
N ASN A 27 29.20 -8.21 -9.02
CA ASN A 27 29.74 -9.48 -8.53
C ASN A 27 28.59 -10.32 -7.93
N ASN A 28 28.25 -11.42 -8.59
CA ASN A 28 27.44 -12.48 -7.98
C ASN A 28 28.32 -13.21 -6.94
N VAL A 29 28.33 -12.71 -5.71
CA VAL A 29 28.90 -13.43 -4.57
C VAL A 29 27.98 -14.62 -4.30
N LYS A 30 28.40 -15.82 -4.72
CA LYS A 30 27.83 -17.07 -4.22
C LYS A 30 28.26 -17.22 -2.76
N ALA A 31 27.38 -16.86 -1.83
CA ALA A 31 27.52 -17.24 -0.45
C ALA A 31 27.30 -18.76 -0.35
N LEU A 32 28.37 -19.46 0.05
CA LEU A 32 28.33 -20.83 0.53
C LEU A 32 27.55 -20.83 1.85
N VAL A 33 26.32 -21.36 1.85
CA VAL A 33 25.59 -21.68 3.08
C VAL A 33 25.49 -23.19 3.18
N GLN A 34 25.97 -23.62 4.33
CA GLN A 34 26.21 -24.96 4.84
C GLN A 34 24.90 -25.73 5.02
N ASP A 35 24.89 -26.97 4.56
CA ASP A 35 23.82 -27.95 4.76
C ASP A 35 23.46 -28.05 6.25
N ASN A 36 22.23 -27.68 6.59
CA ASN A 36 21.54 -28.19 7.75
C ASN A 36 20.18 -28.70 7.28
N ALA A 37 20.06 -30.02 7.27
CA ALA A 37 18.84 -30.74 6.99
C ALA A 37 17.73 -30.33 7.95
N VAL A 38 16.67 -29.73 7.41
CA VAL A 38 15.35 -29.72 8.01
C VAL A 38 14.38 -30.20 6.94
N THR A 39 13.94 -31.44 7.10
CA THR A 39 12.85 -32.06 6.35
C THR A 39 11.62 -31.17 6.45
N LYS A 40 11.34 -30.39 5.40
CA LYS A 40 10.00 -29.84 5.14
C LYS A 40 9.40 -30.64 4.01
N GLU A 41 8.37 -31.39 4.36
CA GLU A 41 7.47 -32.08 3.46
C GLU A 41 7.13 -31.18 2.27
N GLN A 42 7.41 -31.68 1.07
CA GLN A 42 6.92 -31.10 -0.17
C GLN A 42 5.40 -31.29 -0.22
N ALA A 43 4.67 -30.36 0.36
CA ALA A 43 3.32 -30.09 -0.09
C ALA A 43 3.45 -29.43 -1.47
N SER A 44 3.34 -30.24 -2.53
CA SER A 44 3.15 -29.76 -3.89
C SER A 44 1.80 -29.04 -3.98
N PHE A 45 1.76 -27.80 -3.52
CA PHE A 45 0.66 -26.89 -3.78
C PHE A 45 0.76 -26.50 -5.26
N ASN A 46 -0.21 -26.94 -6.06
CA ASN A 46 -0.45 -26.37 -7.37
C ASN A 46 -0.75 -24.87 -7.15
N ARG A 47 0.28 -24.02 -7.23
CA ARG A 47 0.11 -22.57 -7.29
C ARG A 47 -0.53 -22.26 -8.64
N THR A 48 -1.85 -22.09 -8.64
CA THR A 48 -2.42 -21.00 -9.43
C THR A 48 -1.83 -19.74 -8.82
N ASP A 49 -0.80 -19.17 -9.46
CA ASP A 49 -0.23 -17.89 -9.07
C ASP A 49 -1.37 -16.85 -9.09
N SER A 50 -1.94 -16.58 -7.92
CA SER A 50 -2.91 -15.52 -7.79
C SER A 50 -2.18 -14.22 -8.12
N ILE A 51 -2.71 -13.50 -9.10
CA ILE A 51 -2.19 -12.22 -9.53
C ILE A 51 -2.44 -11.14 -8.45
N TYR A 52 -3.19 -11.46 -7.39
CA TYR A 52 -3.58 -10.55 -6.32
C TYR A 52 -2.89 -10.88 -4.99
N PRO A 53 -2.71 -9.87 -4.11
CA PRO A 53 -2.10 -10.03 -2.79
C PRO A 53 -2.63 -11.23 -2.00
N ARG A 54 -3.96 -11.45 -2.06
CA ARG A 54 -4.62 -12.58 -1.44
C ARG A 54 -5.04 -13.63 -2.46
N HIS A 55 -4.83 -14.91 -2.12
CA HIS A 55 -5.04 -16.02 -3.04
C HIS A 55 -6.46 -16.59 -3.05
N ASN A 56 -7.28 -16.26 -2.05
CA ASN A 56 -8.62 -16.84 -1.85
C ASN A 56 -9.75 -15.79 -1.96
N LEU A 57 -9.59 -14.77 -2.80
CA LEU A 57 -10.67 -13.82 -3.08
C LEU A 57 -11.85 -14.56 -3.73
N THR A 58 -12.95 -14.68 -3.00
CA THR A 58 -14.16 -15.39 -3.43
C THR A 58 -15.08 -14.41 -4.15
N LEU A 59 -14.63 -13.90 -5.31
CA LEU A 59 -15.35 -12.90 -6.10
C LEU A 59 -15.72 -13.47 -7.47
N SER A 60 -16.87 -13.05 -8.01
CA SER A 60 -17.19 -13.30 -9.41
C SER A 60 -16.22 -12.54 -10.33
N LYS A 61 -16.07 -13.01 -11.57
CA LYS A 61 -15.22 -12.35 -12.57
C LYS A 61 -15.61 -10.87 -12.78
N THR A 62 -16.90 -10.58 -12.78
CA THR A 62 -17.44 -9.23 -12.94
C THR A 62 -17.11 -8.31 -11.76
N GLU A 63 -17.16 -8.82 -10.53
CA GLU A 63 -16.77 -8.06 -9.34
C GLU A 63 -15.27 -7.78 -9.33
N LEU A 64 -14.47 -8.78 -9.69
CA LEU A 64 -13.03 -8.65 -9.85
C LEU A 64 -12.63 -7.59 -10.88
N GLU A 65 -13.23 -7.62 -12.07
CA GLU A 65 -12.97 -6.64 -13.12
C GLU A 65 -13.38 -5.23 -12.71
N LYS A 66 -14.49 -5.09 -11.98
CA LYS A 66 -14.95 -3.80 -11.48
C LYS A 66 -13.99 -3.26 -10.41
N ALA A 67 -13.65 -4.05 -9.41
CA ALA A 67 -12.76 -3.67 -8.32
C ALA A 67 -11.35 -3.32 -8.82
N ALA A 68 -10.82 -4.11 -9.77
CA ALA A 68 -9.49 -3.88 -10.33
C ALA A 68 -9.38 -2.54 -11.08
N LYS A 69 -10.45 -2.11 -11.77
CA LYS A 69 -10.50 -0.85 -12.51
C LYS A 69 -10.74 0.38 -11.63
N GLU A 70 -11.41 0.20 -10.50
CA GLU A 70 -11.71 1.30 -9.58
C GLU A 70 -10.42 1.82 -8.94
N THR A 71 -10.19 3.12 -8.99
CA THR A 71 -9.01 3.74 -8.35
C THR A 71 -9.39 4.51 -7.09
N VAL A 72 -10.63 4.98 -6.99
CA VAL A 72 -11.11 5.70 -5.82
C VAL A 72 -11.37 4.70 -4.70
N LEU A 73 -10.63 4.82 -3.60
CA LEU A 73 -10.66 3.82 -2.53
C LEU A 73 -11.98 3.81 -1.75
N PHE A 74 -12.57 4.97 -1.54
CA PHE A 74 -13.83 5.13 -0.83
C PHE A 74 -14.58 6.35 -1.36
N HIS A 75 -15.89 6.38 -1.11
CA HIS A 75 -16.76 7.47 -1.50
C HIS A 75 -17.47 8.06 -0.30
N GLU A 76 -17.59 9.38 -0.26
CA GLU A 76 -18.40 10.10 0.72
C GLU A 76 -19.86 9.66 0.64
N ILE A 77 -20.49 9.55 1.80
CA ILE A 77 -21.92 9.25 1.98
C ILE A 77 -22.52 10.21 3.00
N GLN A 78 -23.84 10.24 3.11
CA GLN A 78 -24.49 11.05 4.14
C GLN A 78 -24.23 10.44 5.52
N ALA A 79 -24.06 11.27 6.55
CA ALA A 79 -23.84 10.80 7.91
C ALA A 79 -24.97 9.87 8.41
N GLY A 80 -26.21 10.09 7.97
CA GLY A 80 -27.35 9.24 8.28
C GLY A 80 -27.30 7.83 7.65
N ASP A 81 -26.44 7.60 6.66
CA ASP A 81 -26.21 6.30 6.03
C ASP A 81 -25.14 5.46 6.78
N LEU A 82 -24.56 6.02 7.84
CA LEU A 82 -23.67 5.30 8.74
C LEU A 82 -24.54 4.44 9.67
N GLU A 83 -24.56 3.12 9.45
CA GLU A 83 -25.36 2.19 10.26
C GLU A 83 -25.01 2.32 11.75
N ALA A 84 -26.04 2.40 12.61
CA ALA A 84 -25.91 2.57 14.07
C ALA A 84 -25.12 1.46 14.79
N ASN A 85 -24.82 0.34 14.10
CA ASN A 85 -24.10 -0.82 14.63
C ASN A 85 -22.61 -0.85 14.24
N THR A 86 -22.08 0.23 13.67
CA THR A 86 -20.67 0.31 13.30
C THR A 86 -19.86 0.76 14.52
N LEU A 87 -19.33 -0.20 15.29
CA LEU A 87 -18.39 0.10 16.37
C LEU A 87 -17.07 0.57 15.77
N LEU A 88 -16.82 1.87 15.81
CA LEU A 88 -15.62 2.54 15.33
C LEU A 88 -14.86 3.13 16.53
N PRO A 89 -14.04 2.32 17.22
CA PRO A 89 -13.35 2.74 18.44
C PRO A 89 -12.33 3.87 18.26
N LEU A 90 -11.85 4.17 17.06
CA LEU A 90 -10.97 5.31 16.77
C LEU A 90 -11.77 6.58 16.42
N ALA A 91 -12.97 6.45 15.87
CA ALA A 91 -13.86 7.56 15.53
C ALA A 91 -14.78 8.01 16.68
N LYS A 92 -14.22 8.17 17.89
CA LYS A 92 -15.00 8.42 19.12
C LYS A 92 -15.71 9.76 19.19
N SER A 93 -15.18 10.78 18.51
CA SER A 93 -15.74 12.15 18.53
C SER A 93 -17.10 12.23 17.83
N GLY A 94 -17.46 11.22 17.03
CA GLY A 94 -18.64 11.27 16.14
C GLY A 94 -18.53 12.34 15.07
N LYS A 95 -17.35 12.94 14.91
CA LYS A 95 -17.03 13.95 13.89
C LYS A 95 -16.29 13.29 12.74
N GLY A 96 -16.46 13.86 11.56
CA GLY A 96 -15.74 13.46 10.36
C GLY A 96 -16.63 13.10 9.19
N MET A 97 -15.99 12.82 8.07
CA MET A 97 -16.61 12.52 6.79
C MET A 97 -17.01 11.04 6.74
N ALA A 98 -18.31 10.77 6.65
CA ALA A 98 -18.83 9.40 6.49
C ALA A 98 -18.50 8.85 5.10
N ILE A 99 -18.06 7.60 5.03
CA ILE A 99 -17.63 6.96 3.78
C ILE A 99 -18.20 5.55 3.59
N ARG A 100 -18.32 5.16 2.31
CA ARG A 100 -18.50 3.79 1.85
C ARG A 100 -17.21 3.27 1.24
N TYR A 101 -16.87 2.04 1.58
CA TYR A 101 -15.65 1.36 1.19
C TYR A 101 -15.95 -0.04 0.65
N ASP A 102 -15.31 -0.42 -0.45
CA ASP A 102 -15.31 -1.78 -0.96
C ASP A 102 -13.91 -2.36 -0.81
N GLN A 103 -13.74 -3.27 0.15
CA GLN A 103 -12.46 -3.92 0.46
C GLN A 103 -11.83 -4.64 -0.73
N ASN A 104 -12.64 -5.03 -1.72
CA ASN A 104 -12.14 -5.71 -2.90
C ASN A 104 -11.32 -4.77 -3.80
N ILE A 105 -11.54 -3.46 -3.71
CA ILE A 105 -10.77 -2.48 -4.48
C ILE A 105 -9.28 -2.61 -4.12
N ILE A 106 -8.92 -2.53 -2.83
CA ILE A 106 -7.50 -2.61 -2.44
C ILE A 106 -6.93 -4.03 -2.60
N GLU A 107 -7.75 -5.06 -2.35
CA GLU A 107 -7.35 -6.46 -2.51
C GLU A 107 -7.05 -6.84 -3.96
N THR A 108 -7.48 -6.03 -4.93
CA THR A 108 -7.14 -6.22 -6.34
C THR A 108 -5.93 -5.39 -6.80
N LYS A 109 -5.35 -4.56 -5.92
CA LYS A 109 -4.16 -3.73 -6.22
C LYS A 109 -2.86 -4.46 -5.97
N LYS A 110 -1.90 -4.17 -6.84
CA LYS A 110 -0.51 -4.63 -6.77
C LYS A 110 0.43 -3.44 -6.61
N ILE A 111 1.69 -3.74 -6.30
CA ILE A 111 2.78 -2.77 -6.37
C ILE A 111 2.80 -2.17 -7.79
N GLY A 112 2.81 -0.83 -7.87
CA GLY A 112 2.74 -0.05 -9.09
C GLY A 112 1.34 0.42 -9.49
N ASP A 113 0.28 -0.13 -8.88
CA ASP A 113 -1.10 0.28 -9.22
C ASP A 113 -1.45 1.64 -8.59
N GLU A 114 -2.23 2.44 -9.34
CA GLU A 114 -2.76 3.73 -8.87
C GLU A 114 -3.97 3.53 -7.95
N VAL A 115 -4.00 4.31 -6.88
CA VAL A 115 -5.15 4.52 -6.00
C VAL A 115 -5.40 6.01 -5.81
N ARG A 116 -6.63 6.40 -5.48
CA ARG A 116 -7.06 7.78 -5.32
C ARG A 116 -7.85 7.99 -4.04
N PHE A 117 -7.50 9.05 -3.34
CA PHE A 117 -8.22 9.55 -2.16
C PHE A 117 -9.00 10.80 -2.55
N GLN A 118 -10.32 10.75 -2.40
CA GLN A 118 -11.24 11.86 -2.66
C GLN A 118 -11.92 12.27 -1.36
N MET A 119 -11.35 13.27 -0.69
CA MET A 119 -11.84 13.83 0.58
C MET A 119 -12.07 15.32 0.38
N LEU A 120 -13.18 15.65 -0.28
CA LEU A 120 -13.44 17.02 -0.73
C LEU A 120 -13.66 17.98 0.45
N GLU A 121 -14.31 17.51 1.51
CA GLU A 121 -14.47 18.25 2.78
C GLU A 121 -13.12 18.69 3.38
N TYR A 122 -12.10 17.83 3.27
CA TYR A 122 -10.73 18.10 3.71
C TYR A 122 -9.83 18.71 2.63
N GLY A 123 -10.39 19.08 1.47
CA GLY A 123 -9.63 19.67 0.36
C GLY A 123 -8.56 18.74 -0.23
N LEU A 124 -8.71 17.42 -0.09
CA LEU A 124 -7.81 16.42 -0.65
C LEU A 124 -8.45 15.70 -1.84
N ASN A 125 -7.78 15.73 -2.98
CA ASN A 125 -8.09 14.89 -4.14
C ASN A 125 -6.76 14.51 -4.78
N ARG A 126 -6.20 13.35 -4.40
CA ARG A 126 -4.85 12.94 -4.78
C ARG A 126 -4.77 11.49 -5.19
N SER A 127 -4.00 11.26 -6.24
CA SER A 127 -3.57 9.93 -6.66
C SER A 127 -2.24 9.55 -6.00
N GLY A 128 -2.11 8.26 -5.73
CA GLY A 128 -0.91 7.64 -5.20
C GLY A 128 -0.67 6.28 -5.84
N GLU A 129 0.52 5.75 -5.61
CA GLU A 129 0.97 4.46 -6.13
C GLU A 129 1.24 3.53 -4.94
N ILE A 130 0.79 2.27 -5.03
CA ILE A 130 1.18 1.24 -4.07
C ILE A 130 2.65 0.89 -4.30
N VAL A 131 3.48 1.00 -3.28
CA VAL A 131 4.93 0.71 -3.37
C VAL A 131 5.33 -0.55 -2.62
N GLU A 132 4.53 -0.96 -1.63
CA GLU A 132 4.80 -2.13 -0.82
C GLU A 132 3.50 -2.78 -0.34
N ILE A 133 3.52 -4.11 -0.23
CA ILE A 133 2.43 -4.91 0.31
C ILE A 133 3.05 -5.92 1.28
N GLU A 134 2.69 -5.79 2.56
CA GLU A 134 3.21 -6.61 3.64
C GLU A 134 2.12 -7.54 4.17
N LYS A 135 2.47 -8.81 4.35
CA LYS A 135 1.63 -9.77 5.08
C LYS A 135 1.95 -9.68 6.57
N ILE A 136 1.06 -9.06 7.33
CA ILE A 136 1.20 -8.91 8.79
C ILE A 136 0.82 -10.22 9.50
N ASP A 137 -0.24 -10.87 9.04
CA ASP A 137 -0.71 -12.17 9.51
C ASP A 137 -1.43 -12.90 8.35
N ASP A 138 -1.92 -14.12 8.56
CA ASP A 138 -2.74 -14.88 7.62
C ASP A 138 -4.01 -14.14 7.20
N ASP A 139 -4.56 -13.30 8.08
CA ASP A 139 -5.76 -12.52 7.80
C ASP A 139 -5.47 -11.05 7.46
N ILE A 140 -4.37 -10.50 7.95
CA ILE A 140 -4.11 -9.06 7.88
C ILE A 140 -3.05 -8.74 6.84
N LEU A 141 -3.41 -7.88 5.90
CA LEU A 141 -2.50 -7.30 4.91
C LEU A 141 -2.35 -5.80 5.14
N ARG A 142 -1.17 -5.28 4.83
CA ARG A 142 -0.87 -3.85 4.84
C ARG A 142 -0.36 -3.43 3.48
N TRP A 143 -1.00 -2.43 2.88
CA TRP A 143 -0.51 -1.74 1.70
C TRP A 143 0.12 -0.43 2.13
N HIS A 144 1.31 -0.16 1.64
CA HIS A 144 1.98 1.12 1.78
C HIS A 144 2.14 1.76 0.41
N GLY A 145 1.87 3.06 0.34
CA GLY A 145 1.94 3.81 -0.91
C GLY A 145 2.36 5.24 -0.72
N ARG A 146 2.76 5.86 -1.82
CA ARG A 146 3.23 7.25 -1.88
C ARG A 146 2.33 8.07 -2.78
N PHE A 147 2.15 9.34 -2.46
CA PHE A 147 1.44 10.24 -3.37
C PHE A 147 2.29 10.61 -4.58
N GLN A 148 1.66 10.79 -5.74
CA GLN A 148 2.34 11.21 -6.96
C GLN A 148 2.90 12.65 -6.86
N GLN A 149 2.35 13.46 -5.95
CA GLN A 149 2.76 14.85 -5.71
C GLN A 149 3.14 15.07 -4.25
N GLY A 150 4.20 15.85 -4.03
CA GLY A 150 4.73 16.20 -2.71
C GLY A 150 6.00 15.45 -2.34
N ASN A 151 6.45 15.57 -1.08
CA ASN A 151 7.65 14.90 -0.60
C ASN A 151 7.34 13.41 -0.33
N PRO A 152 7.96 12.44 -1.03
CA PRO A 152 7.66 11.02 -0.85
C PRO A 152 8.03 10.46 0.53
N GLU A 153 8.92 11.12 1.27
CA GLU A 153 9.29 10.70 2.63
C GLU A 153 8.27 11.15 3.70
N LEU A 154 7.45 12.16 3.38
CA LEU A 154 6.48 12.76 4.31
C LEU A 154 5.04 12.53 3.88
N ASN A 155 4.80 12.37 2.58
CA ASN A 155 3.48 12.23 1.97
C ASN A 155 3.26 10.79 1.51
N PHE A 156 2.74 9.98 2.41
CA PHE A 156 2.48 8.58 2.18
C PHE A 156 1.15 8.17 2.79
N PHE A 157 0.72 6.95 2.48
CA PHE A 157 -0.45 6.35 3.10
C PHE A 157 -0.18 4.89 3.44
N THR A 158 -0.93 4.40 4.41
CA THR A 158 -0.99 2.98 4.75
C THR A 158 -2.44 2.54 4.83
N ILE A 159 -2.74 1.35 4.32
CA ILE A 159 -4.04 0.71 4.41
C ILE A 159 -3.78 -0.65 5.08
N THR A 160 -4.30 -0.86 6.29
CA THR A 160 -4.20 -2.13 7.00
C THR A 160 -5.59 -2.75 7.07
N GLN A 161 -5.77 -3.96 6.56
CA GLN A 161 -7.07 -4.61 6.45
C GLN A 161 -7.04 -6.03 6.98
N SER A 162 -8.03 -6.35 7.81
CA SER A 162 -8.44 -7.70 8.18
C SER A 162 -9.59 -8.14 7.27
N GLN A 163 -9.47 -9.30 6.64
CA GLN A 163 -10.51 -9.84 5.78
C GLN A 163 -11.63 -10.51 6.60
N LYS A 164 -11.27 -11.30 7.61
CA LYS A 164 -12.23 -12.00 8.49
C LYS A 164 -13.13 -11.01 9.22
N ASP A 165 -12.56 -9.94 9.75
CA ASP A 165 -13.30 -8.96 10.53
C ASP A 165 -13.93 -7.86 9.67
N GLN A 166 -13.70 -7.85 8.35
CA GLN A 166 -14.16 -6.77 7.45
C GLN A 166 -13.81 -5.39 8.01
N TYR A 167 -12.57 -5.25 8.47
CA TYR A 167 -12.11 -4.10 9.23
C TYR A 167 -10.85 -3.53 8.60
N THR A 168 -10.87 -2.22 8.35
CA THR A 168 -9.80 -1.51 7.66
C THR A 168 -9.48 -0.23 8.40
N ILE A 169 -8.18 0.00 8.64
CA ILE A 169 -7.65 1.28 9.10
C ILE A 169 -6.78 1.85 8.00
N MET A 170 -7.01 3.11 7.64
CA MET A 170 -6.12 3.85 6.76
C MET A 170 -5.50 5.01 7.52
N GLN A 171 -4.21 5.25 7.29
CA GLN A 171 -3.53 6.46 7.73
C GLN A 171 -3.02 7.19 6.49
N ILE A 172 -3.36 8.48 6.39
CA ILE A 172 -3.11 9.31 5.22
C ILE A 172 -2.32 10.52 5.68
N TYR A 173 -1.03 10.56 5.34
CA TYR A 173 -0.11 11.62 5.72
C TYR A 173 0.12 12.54 4.52
N THR A 174 -0.17 13.82 4.69
CA THR A 174 -0.04 14.81 3.62
C THR A 174 0.46 16.15 4.17
N ASP A 175 1.03 16.97 3.29
CA ASP A 175 1.29 18.39 3.52
C ASP A 175 0.06 19.23 3.88
N LYS A 176 -1.17 18.72 3.66
CA LYS A 176 -2.43 19.39 4.02
C LYS A 176 -3.00 18.93 5.37
N GLY A 177 -2.37 17.98 6.04
CA GLY A 177 -2.86 17.38 7.26
C GLY A 177 -2.78 15.86 7.24
N ASN A 178 -3.05 15.27 8.40
CA ASN A 178 -3.00 13.83 8.62
C ASN A 178 -4.39 13.33 8.98
N TYR A 179 -4.82 12.28 8.30
CA TYR A 179 -6.18 11.76 8.40
C TYR A 179 -6.16 10.28 8.73
N THR A 180 -7.13 9.83 9.50
CA THR A 180 -7.38 8.41 9.75
C THR A 180 -8.74 8.04 9.18
N ALA A 181 -8.79 6.93 8.45
CA ALA A 181 -10.05 6.29 8.10
C ALA A 181 -10.20 5.01 8.93
N GLU A 182 -11.31 4.86 9.62
CA GLU A 182 -11.67 3.63 10.31
C GLU A 182 -12.96 3.08 9.70
N ILE A 183 -12.89 1.84 9.22
CA ILE A 183 -13.94 1.23 8.40
C ILE A 183 -14.27 -0.15 8.95
N LYS A 184 -15.56 -0.43 9.12
CA LYS A 184 -16.09 -1.74 9.50
C LYS A 184 -17.27 -2.07 8.60
N ASN A 185 -17.29 -3.29 8.07
CA ASN A 185 -18.38 -3.79 7.21
C ASN A 185 -18.67 -2.86 6.00
N GLY A 186 -17.63 -2.27 5.41
CA GLY A 186 -17.73 -1.40 4.23
C GLY A 186 -18.26 0.02 4.50
N ARG A 187 -18.44 0.41 5.75
CA ARG A 187 -18.80 1.78 6.17
C ARG A 187 -17.78 2.29 7.18
N GLY A 188 -17.48 3.58 7.13
CA GLY A 188 -16.46 4.15 8.01
C GLY A 188 -16.53 5.65 8.11
N ILE A 189 -15.63 6.18 8.92
CA ILE A 189 -15.43 7.62 9.11
C ILE A 189 -13.99 7.95 8.76
N VAL A 190 -13.81 9.05 8.04
CA VAL A 190 -12.52 9.72 7.90
C VAL A 190 -12.52 10.96 8.76
N GLN A 191 -11.48 11.16 9.56
CA GLN A 191 -11.35 12.30 10.47
C GLN A 191 -9.90 12.79 10.56
N GLY A 192 -9.70 14.01 11.06
CA GLY A 192 -8.37 14.50 11.42
C GLY A 192 -7.77 13.64 12.54
N MET A 193 -6.45 13.42 12.54
CA MET A 193 -5.79 12.65 13.60
C MET A 193 -5.89 13.31 14.98
N ASP A 194 -6.03 14.63 15.03
CA ASP A 194 -6.30 15.42 16.22
C ASP A 194 -7.70 15.21 16.80
N GLU A 195 -8.66 14.76 15.98
CA GLU A 195 -10.05 14.48 16.40
C GLU A 195 -10.24 13.07 16.99
N GLY A 196 -9.21 12.21 16.94
CA GLY A 196 -9.27 10.82 17.39
C GLY A 196 -9.07 10.59 18.89
N VAL A 197 -8.73 11.64 19.65
CA VAL A 197 -8.50 11.57 21.10
C VAL A 197 -9.27 12.68 21.79
N GLU A 198 -10.30 12.30 22.55
CA GLU A 198 -10.89 13.13 23.58
C GLU A 198 -10.55 12.50 24.93
N ASP A 199 -9.53 13.04 25.60
CA ASP A 199 -9.18 12.66 26.97
C ASP A 199 -9.31 13.84 27.93
N HIS A 200 -9.44 13.52 29.21
CA HIS A 200 -9.38 14.49 30.30
C HIS A 200 -8.15 14.16 31.13
N GLU A 201 -7.45 15.19 31.60
CA GLU A 201 -6.32 14.99 32.51
C GLU A 201 -6.77 14.17 33.73
N LEU A 202 -6.08 13.06 33.99
CA LEU A 202 -6.38 12.21 35.11
C LEU A 202 -5.84 12.89 36.38
N HIS A 203 -6.73 13.39 37.23
CA HIS A 203 -6.35 13.91 38.54
C HIS A 203 -6.46 12.83 39.61
N ALA A 204 -5.43 12.68 40.43
CA ALA A 204 -5.52 11.88 41.64
C ALA A 204 -6.44 12.60 42.64
N HIS A 205 -7.51 11.94 43.07
CA HIS A 205 -8.26 12.41 44.22
C HIS A 205 -7.50 12.01 45.49
N ASP A 206 -6.87 12.98 46.15
CA ASP A 206 -6.35 12.77 47.50
C ASP A 206 -7.54 12.49 48.45
N HIS A 207 -7.48 11.35 49.12
CA HIS A 207 -8.45 10.89 50.12
C HIS A 207 -8.17 11.49 51.51
#